data_AF-A0A6C0G7L4-F1
#
_entry.id   AF-A0A6C0G7L4-F1
#
_cell.length_a   1.000
_cell.length_b   1.000
_cell.length_c   1.000
_cell.angle_alpha   90.00
_cell.angle_beta   90.00
_cell.angle_gamma   90.00
#
_symmetry.space_group_name_H-M   'P 1'
#
loop_
_entity.id
_entity.type
_entity.pdbx_description
1 polymer ?
#
loop_
_entity_poly.entity_id
_entity_poly.type
_entity_poly.pdbx_seq_one_letter_code
_entity_poly.pdbx_strand_id
1 'polypeptide(L)' 'MDKVTLTVKEASEMIGLSTATIYNMCASGQLPHTRARSRIIFYRPTLEKWLAGELL' A
#
# COMPACT_ATOMS: atom_id res chain seq x y z
N MET A 1 11.86 16.98 -1.02
CA MET A 1 11.58 15.85 -1.92
C MET A 1 10.65 14.92 -1.16
N ASP A 2 9.36 14.95 -1.47
CA ASP A 2 8.40 14.12 -0.75
C ASP A 2 8.67 12.64 -1.00
N LYS A 3 8.51 11.84 0.06
CA LYS A 3 8.73 10.40 0.01
C LYS A 3 7.66 9.77 -0.88
N VAL A 4 8.06 9.29 -2.05
CA VAL A 4 7.14 8.69 -3.04
C VAL A 4 6.70 7.27 -2.65
N THR A 5 7.37 6.68 -1.66
CA THR A 5 7.08 5.32 -1.17
C THR A 5 6.54 5.34 0.25
N LEU A 6 5.61 4.42 0.53
CA LEU A 6 5.01 4.23 1.84
C LEU A 6 5.41 2.87 2.41
N THR A 7 5.61 2.86 3.72
CA THR A 7 5.61 1.67 4.56
C THR A 7 4.18 1.19 4.81
N VAL A 8 4.03 -0.03 5.35
CA VAL A 8 2.74 -0.55 5.80
C VAL A 8 2.05 0.38 6.80
N LYS A 9 2.80 1.02 7.70
CA LYS A 9 2.24 1.96 8.66
C LYS A 9 1.68 3.21 7.96
N GLU A 10 2.47 3.84 7.09
CA GLU A 10 2.02 5.02 6.33
C GLU A 10 0.82 4.70 5.41
N ALA A 11 0.80 3.52 4.78
CA ALA A 11 -0.34 3.06 3.98
C ALA A 11 -1.58 2.81 4.84
N SER A 12 -1.42 2.25 6.05
CA SER A 12 -2.52 2.02 6.99
C SER A 12 -3.18 3.31 7.46
N GLU A 13 -2.37 4.34 7.74
CA GLU A 13 -2.85 5.67 8.12
C GLU A 13 -3.56 6.37 6.95
N MET A 14 -3.05 6.21 5.73
CA MET A 14 -3.66 6.76 4.52
C MET A 14 -5.03 6.13 4.20
N ILE A 15 -5.13 4.81 4.23
CA ILE A 15 -6.34 4.08 3.82
C ILE A 15 -7.38 4.05 4.96
N GLY A 16 -6.94 4.23 6.21
CA GLY A 16 -7.82 4.12 7.39
C GLY A 16 -8.09 2.68 7.81
N LEU A 17 -7.17 1.76 7.53
CA LEU A 17 -7.27 0.34 7.91
C LEU A 17 -6.17 -0.04 8.91
N SER A 18 -6.37 -1.13 9.65
CA SER A 18 -5.31 -1.63 10.53
C SER A 18 -4.12 -2.17 9.73
N THR A 19 -2.91 -2.12 10.31
CA THR A 19 -1.71 -2.72 9.68
C THR A 19 -1.89 -4.22 9.42
N ALA A 20 -2.62 -4.93 10.28
CA ALA A 20 -2.96 -6.35 10.09
C ALA A 20 -3.83 -6.57 8.83
N THR A 21 -4.84 -5.71 8.63
CA THR A 21 -5.66 -5.73 7.41
C THR A 21 -4.82 -5.48 6.18
N ILE A 22 -3.92 -4.48 6.21
CA ILE A 22 -2.99 -4.20 5.10
C ILE A 22 -2.11 -5.40 4.79
N TYR A 23 -1.55 -6.08 5.79
CA TYR A 23 -0.75 -7.31 5.58
C TYR A 23 -1.58 -8.41 4.92
N ASN A 24 -2.81 -8.65 5.40
CA ASN A 24 -3.70 -9.66 4.83
C ASN A 24 -4.05 -9.34 3.37
N MET A 25 -4.34 -8.08 3.04
CA MET A 25 -4.63 -7.62 1.69
C MET A 25 -3.42 -7.72 0.76
N CYS A 26 -2.20 -7.50 1.26
CA CYS A 26 -0.98 -7.74 0.49
C CYS A 26 -0.79 -9.24 0.23
N ALA A 27 -1.01 -10.08 1.25
CA ALA A 27 -0.89 -11.54 1.12
C ALA A 27 -1.92 -12.14 0.14
N SER A 28 -3.13 -11.57 0.09
CA SER A 28 -4.18 -11.97 -0.85
C SER A 28 -4.12 -11.28 -2.22
N GLY A 29 -3.14 -10.39 -2.44
CA GLY A 29 -2.95 -9.69 -3.72
C GLY A 29 -3.97 -8.58 -4.01
N GLN A 30 -4.72 -8.12 -2.99
CA GLN A 30 -5.75 -7.08 -3.13
C GLN A 30 -5.18 -5.67 -3.18
N LEU A 31 -3.98 -5.44 -2.63
CA LEU A 31 -3.30 -4.15 -2.65
C LEU A 31 -2.14 -4.14 -3.65
N PRO A 32 -1.98 -3.06 -4.45
CA PRO A 32 -0.80 -2.89 -5.28
C PRO A 32 0.41 -2.62 -4.39
N HIS A 33 1.32 -3.58 -4.31
CA HIS A 33 2.48 -3.50 -3.43
C HIS A 33 3.73 -4.10 -4.09
N THR A 34 4.90 -3.65 -3.64
CA THR A 34 6.19 -4.20 -4.03
C THR A 34 6.86 -4.81 -2.81
N ARG A 35 7.32 -6.06 -2.96
CA ARG A 35 8.13 -6.72 -1.93
C ARG A 35 9.61 -6.47 -2.20
N ALA A 36 10.26 -5.75 -1.30
CA ALA A 36 11.70 -5.51 -1.30
C ALA A 36 12.36 -6.28 -0.15
N ARG A 37 12.86 -7.48 -0.43
CA ARG A 37 13.33 -8.45 0.58
C ARG A 37 12.23 -8.81 1.59
N SER A 38 12.41 -8.44 2.85
CA SER A 38 11.46 -8.67 3.94
C SER A 38 10.43 -7.54 4.12
N ARG A 39 10.52 -6.46 3.33
CA ARG A 39 9.67 -5.28 3.47
C ARG A 39 8.61 -5.21 2.38
N ILE A 40 7.43 -4.75 2.76
CA ILE A 40 6.36 -4.34 1.85
C ILE A 40 6.44 -2.82 1.69
N ILE A 41 6.46 -2.36 0.45
CA ILE A 41 6.55 -0.95 0.08
C ILE A 41 5.43 -0.65 -0.91
N PHE A 42 4.78 0.50 -0.74
CA PHE A 42 3.76 0.99 -1.65
C PHE A 42 4.28 2.20 -2.40
N TYR A 43 4.06 2.24 -3.71
CA TYR A 43 4.28 3.48 -4.47
C TYR A 43 3.02 4.34 -4.32
N ARG A 44 3.16 5.50 -3.67
CA ARG A 44 2.04 6.37 -3.28
C ARG A 44 1.10 6.67 -4.45
N PRO A 45 1.58 7.11 -5.64
CA PRO A 45 0.68 7.40 -6.76
C PRO A 45 -0.11 6.19 -7.26
N THR A 46 0.46 4.98 -7.21
CA THR A 46 -0.26 3.75 -7.58
C THR A 46 -1.32 3.42 -6.54
N LEU A 47 -1.00 3.57 -5.26
CA LEU A 47 -1.93 3.30 -4.18
C LEU A 47 -3.11 4.28 -4.18
N GLU A 48 -2.86 5.56 -4.45
CA GLU A 48 -3.88 6.61 -4.60
C GLU A 48 -4.82 6.32 -5.78
N LYS A 49 -4.27 5.93 -6.94
CA LYS A 49 -5.08 5.51 -8.10
C LYS A 49 -5.93 4.28 -7.81
N TRP A 50 -5.38 3.32 -7.08
CA TRP A 50 -6.12 2.12 -6.68
C TRP A 50 -7.29 2.49 -5.75
N LEU A 51 -7.05 3.37 -4.79
CA LEU A 51 -8.07 3.84 -3.85
C LEU A 51 -9.18 4.62 -4.57
N ALA A 52 -8.83 5.35 -5.62
CA ALA A 52 -9.78 6.06 -6.49
C ALA A 52 -10.55 5.13 -7.45
N GLY A 53 -10.20 3.84 -7.54
CA GLY A 53 -10.80 2.89 -8.48
C GLY A 53 -10.32 3.05 -9.92
N GLU A 54 -9.17 3.70 -10.14
CA GLU A 54 -8.62 3.99 -11.48
C GLU A 54 -7.69 2.89 -12.01
N LEU A 55 -7.45 1.83 -11.23
CA LEU A 55 -6.70 0.64 -11.65
C LEU A 55 -7.68 -0.48 -12.01
N LEU A 56 -7.81 -0.73 -13.32
CA LEU A 56 -8.58 -1.82 -13.93
C LEU A 56 -7.71 -3.07 -14.11
#